data_AF-A0A383BJG5-F1
#
_entry.id   AF-A0A383BJG5-F1
#
_cell.length_a   1.000
_cell.length_b   1.000
_cell.length_c   1.000
_cell.angle_alpha   90.00
_cell.angle_beta   90.00
_cell.angle_gamma   90.00
#
_symmetry.space_group_name_H-M   'P 1'
#
loop_
_entity.id
_entity.type
_entity.pdbx_description
1 polymer ?
#
loop_
_entity_poly.entity_id
_entity_poly.type
_entity_poly.pdbx_seq_one_letter_code
_entity_poly.pdbx_strand_id
1 'polypeptide(L)'
;GVGYDENARTLILATGDTHKVGPANFYRTVDGAREHAEFVSELFMGSRLRCANCHNHPLDKWTQDDYHGLASIFSKIENARIVQVRASGEVIHPRTREPAVARIPGECFLVDKTQDGREDLVEWLTAGDNPYFAKAIVNRLWSSLMGRGLVGPVDDMRDTNPATHPKLLNRLAEDFVASGYQLRPMLKRIASSATYARSSNKLPGNAVDDRYYSHALRRPLEAAVLADAISDVLKVPAQYNGTAR
;
A
#
# COMPACT_ATOMS: atom_id res chain seq x y z
N GLY A 1 8.59 -17.75 -2.85
CA GLY A 1 8.80 -16.92 -1.62
C GLY A 1 7.45 -16.66 -0.99
N VAL A 2 7.39 -16.09 0.22
CA VAL A 2 6.12 -15.70 0.86
C VAL A 2 5.42 -14.65 -0.01
N GLY A 3 4.12 -14.82 -0.23
CA GLY A 3 3.29 -13.88 -0.99
C GLY A 3 3.08 -12.56 -0.25
N TYR A 4 2.75 -11.50 -0.98
CA TYR A 4 2.51 -10.19 -0.37
C TYR A 4 1.21 -10.15 0.46
N ASP A 5 0.22 -10.97 0.10
CA ASP A 5 -0.97 -11.29 0.90
C ASP A 5 -0.61 -11.80 2.30
N GLU A 6 0.29 -12.78 2.38
CA GLU A 6 0.76 -13.33 3.65
C GLU A 6 1.57 -12.31 4.46
N ASN A 7 2.33 -11.44 3.79
CA ASN A 7 2.97 -10.31 4.47
C ASN A 7 1.95 -9.31 5.02
N ALA A 8 0.90 -8.97 4.27
CA ALA A 8 -0.16 -8.09 4.73
C ALA A 8 -0.91 -8.69 5.93
N ARG A 9 -1.24 -9.99 5.86
CA ARG A 9 -1.79 -10.76 6.99
C ARG A 9 -0.89 -10.68 8.21
N THR A 10 0.41 -10.95 8.02
CA THR A 10 1.40 -10.93 9.10
C THR A 10 1.52 -9.55 9.75
N LEU A 11 1.48 -8.48 8.97
CA LEU A 11 1.56 -7.11 9.49
C LEU A 11 0.29 -6.69 10.23
N ILE A 12 -0.88 -6.93 9.62
CA ILE A 12 -2.16 -6.51 10.19
C ILE A 12 -2.49 -7.32 11.44
N LEU A 13 -2.24 -8.64 11.47
CA LEU A 13 -2.54 -9.47 12.64
C LEU A 13 -1.45 -9.46 13.72
N ALA A 14 -0.33 -8.75 13.50
CA ALA A 14 0.80 -8.76 14.41
C ALA A 14 0.41 -8.39 15.86
N THR A 15 0.95 -9.15 16.81
CA THR A 15 0.92 -8.86 18.26
C THR A 15 2.26 -9.25 18.88
N GLY A 16 2.57 -8.74 20.07
CA GLY A 16 3.78 -9.04 20.83
C GLY A 16 4.73 -7.86 21.03
N ASP A 17 5.86 -8.14 21.67
CA ASP A 17 6.93 -7.16 21.93
C ASP A 17 7.59 -6.75 20.61
N THR A 18 7.52 -5.48 20.26
CA THR A 18 8.03 -4.89 19.01
C THR A 18 9.55 -5.05 18.82
N HIS A 19 10.31 -5.35 19.88
CA HIS A 19 11.74 -5.68 19.75
C HIS A 19 11.99 -7.15 19.40
N LYS A 20 11.00 -8.03 19.54
CA LYS A 20 11.09 -9.47 19.29
C LYS A 20 10.26 -9.89 18.07
N VAL A 21 9.11 -9.26 17.87
CA VAL A 21 8.19 -9.51 16.77
C VAL A 21 8.27 -8.35 15.79
N GLY A 22 9.13 -8.48 14.78
CA GLY A 22 9.34 -7.45 13.76
C GLY A 22 8.05 -6.85 13.19
N PRO A 23 7.09 -7.67 12.71
CA PRO A 23 5.81 -7.20 12.19
C PRO A 23 4.98 -6.34 13.15
N ALA A 24 5.15 -6.48 14.47
CA ALA A 24 4.42 -5.66 15.44
C ALA A 24 4.85 -4.17 15.34
N ASN A 25 6.02 -3.86 14.78
CA ASN A 25 6.40 -2.46 14.51
C ASN A 25 5.50 -1.79 13.47
N PHE A 26 4.69 -2.54 12.71
CA PHE A 26 3.65 -1.97 11.85
C PHE A 26 2.78 -0.98 12.63
N TYR A 27 2.39 -1.36 13.85
CA TYR A 27 1.56 -0.55 14.73
C TYR A 27 2.25 0.67 15.31
N ARG A 28 3.58 0.75 15.23
CA ARG A 28 4.37 1.91 15.68
C ARG A 28 4.56 2.97 14.60
N THR A 29 4.04 2.75 13.39
CA THR A 29 4.27 3.65 12.26
C THR A 29 3.45 4.94 12.38
N VAL A 30 2.25 4.85 12.93
CA VAL A 30 1.32 5.97 13.13
C VAL A 30 0.61 5.82 14.46
N ASP A 31 0.09 6.90 15.04
CA ASP A 31 -0.53 6.87 16.36
C ASP A 31 -2.05 6.88 16.27
N GLY A 32 -2.72 5.92 16.90
CA GLY A 32 -4.17 5.89 16.97
C GLY A 32 -4.87 5.11 15.86
N ALA A 33 -6.14 4.81 16.12
CA ALA A 33 -6.95 3.92 15.30
C ALA A 33 -7.40 4.55 13.97
N ARG A 34 -7.62 5.87 13.96
CA ARG A 34 -8.00 6.61 12.75
C ARG A 34 -6.84 6.70 11.76
N GLU A 35 -5.67 7.05 12.28
CA GLU A 35 -4.42 7.13 11.54
C GLU A 35 -4.01 5.75 11.00
N HIS A 36 -4.27 4.68 11.75
CA HIS A 36 -4.11 3.30 11.28
C HIS A 36 -5.04 2.96 10.12
N ALA A 37 -6.33 3.33 10.20
CA ALA A 37 -7.27 3.12 9.11
C ALA A 37 -6.82 3.85 7.84
N GLU A 38 -6.36 5.10 7.98
CA GLU A 38 -5.77 5.85 6.87
C GLU A 38 -4.56 5.13 6.28
N PHE A 39 -3.60 4.76 7.11
CA PHE A 39 -2.38 4.11 6.68
C PHE A 39 -2.64 2.78 5.97
N VAL A 40 -3.53 1.94 6.51
CA VAL A 40 -3.93 0.66 5.91
C VAL A 40 -4.66 0.87 4.58
N SER A 41 -5.57 1.84 4.51
CA SER A 41 -6.30 2.13 3.28
C SER A 41 -5.38 2.66 2.18
N GLU A 42 -4.46 3.56 2.52
CA GLU A 42 -3.48 4.08 1.59
C GLU A 42 -2.56 2.93 1.16
N LEU A 43 -1.89 2.25 2.10
CA LEU A 43 -0.89 1.23 1.83
C LEU A 43 -1.44 0.04 1.04
N PHE A 44 -2.55 -0.55 1.50
CA PHE A 44 -3.01 -1.82 0.96
C PHE A 44 -4.12 -1.68 -0.06
N MET A 45 -5.02 -0.70 0.05
CA MET A 45 -6.06 -0.47 -0.96
C MET A 45 -5.59 0.49 -2.05
N GLY A 46 -4.58 1.32 -1.78
CA GLY A 46 -4.18 2.38 -2.71
C GLY A 46 -5.23 3.48 -2.81
N SER A 47 -6.08 3.64 -1.80
CA SER A 47 -7.15 4.64 -1.74
C SER A 47 -7.01 5.48 -0.48
N ARG A 48 -7.33 6.78 -0.56
CA ARG A 48 -7.23 7.71 0.57
C ARG A 48 -8.58 7.90 1.23
N LEU A 49 -8.80 7.22 2.34
CA LEU A 49 -10.03 7.40 3.11
C LEU A 49 -10.02 8.67 3.98
N ARG A 50 -8.88 9.36 4.16
CA ARG A 50 -8.74 10.52 5.06
C ARG A 50 -9.81 11.59 4.91
N CYS A 51 -10.19 11.97 3.68
CA CYS A 51 -11.23 12.99 3.48
C CYS A 51 -12.59 12.55 4.03
N ALA A 52 -12.84 11.24 4.12
CA ALA A 52 -14.03 10.66 4.70
C ALA A 52 -14.14 10.83 6.23
N ASN A 53 -13.11 11.35 6.91
CA ASN A 53 -13.12 11.59 8.36
C ASN A 53 -14.19 12.60 8.79
N CYS A 54 -14.36 13.70 8.05
CA CYS A 54 -15.26 14.80 8.42
C CYS A 54 -16.58 14.80 7.64
N HIS A 55 -16.56 14.36 6.39
CA HIS A 55 -17.71 14.29 5.48
C HIS A 55 -17.53 13.13 4.52
N ASN A 56 -18.55 12.65 3.81
CA ASN A 56 -18.33 11.63 2.77
C ASN A 56 -17.36 12.16 1.71
N HIS A 57 -16.49 11.30 1.18
CA HIS A 57 -15.46 11.72 0.24
C HIS A 57 -16.09 12.41 -0.99
N PRO A 58 -15.64 13.60 -1.41
CA PRO A 58 -16.36 14.39 -2.41
C PRO A 58 -16.15 13.89 -3.84
N LEU A 59 -15.07 13.15 -4.09
CA LEU A 59 -14.65 12.67 -5.41
C LEU A 59 -14.50 11.15 -5.50
N ASP A 60 -14.96 10.43 -4.47
CA ASP A 60 -14.82 8.98 -4.34
C ASP A 60 -16.05 8.44 -3.58
N LYS A 61 -16.27 7.13 -3.61
CA LYS A 61 -17.44 6.48 -3.02
C LYS A 61 -17.40 6.33 -1.49
N TRP A 62 -16.24 6.57 -0.87
CA TRP A 62 -16.04 6.32 0.55
C TRP A 62 -16.88 7.25 1.44
N THR A 63 -17.59 6.64 2.38
CA THR A 63 -18.45 7.33 3.34
C THR A 63 -17.75 7.55 4.69
N GLN A 64 -18.30 8.43 5.51
CA GLN A 64 -17.90 8.54 6.92
C GLN A 64 -18.02 7.21 7.67
N ASP A 65 -19.06 6.44 7.37
CA ASP A 65 -19.28 5.14 8.00
C ASP A 65 -18.17 4.15 7.61
N ASP A 66 -17.65 4.22 6.38
CA ASP A 66 -16.49 3.42 5.94
C ASP A 66 -15.20 3.82 6.69
N TYR A 67 -14.93 5.12 6.82
CA TYR A 67 -13.75 5.61 7.52
C TYR A 67 -13.76 5.25 9.01
N HIS A 68 -14.83 5.62 9.72
CA HIS A 68 -14.88 5.42 11.17
C HIS A 68 -15.13 3.95 11.53
N GLY A 69 -15.80 3.20 10.66
CA GLY A 69 -15.94 1.76 10.82
C GLY A 69 -14.63 1.01 10.61
N LEU A 70 -13.81 1.38 9.62
CA LEU A 70 -12.46 0.83 9.49
C LEU A 70 -11.58 1.22 10.68
N ALA A 71 -11.64 2.47 11.13
CA ALA A 71 -10.92 2.92 12.33
C ALA A 71 -11.34 2.13 13.57
N SER A 72 -12.61 1.77 13.70
CA SER A 72 -13.09 0.96 14.82
C SER A 72 -12.52 -0.46 14.83
N ILE A 73 -11.99 -0.99 13.72
CA ILE A 73 -11.28 -2.28 13.72
C ILE A 73 -9.96 -2.18 14.52
N PHE A 74 -9.31 -1.02 14.48
CA PHE A 74 -8.03 -0.79 15.16
C PHE A 74 -8.18 -0.18 16.55
N SER A 75 -9.40 0.17 16.98
CA SER A 75 -9.64 0.90 18.24
C SER A 75 -9.19 0.15 19.49
N LYS A 76 -9.14 -1.18 19.43
CA LYS A 76 -8.72 -2.06 20.52
C LYS A 76 -7.23 -2.37 20.50
N ILE A 77 -6.47 -1.89 19.52
CA ILE A 77 -5.05 -2.21 19.44
C ILE A 77 -4.24 -1.24 20.29
N GLU A 78 -3.46 -1.80 21.19
CA GLU A 78 -2.48 -1.05 21.96
C GLU A 78 -1.26 -0.73 21.10
N ASN A 79 -1.09 0.53 20.72
CA ASN A 79 0.14 1.03 20.13
C ASN A 79 1.15 1.37 21.26
N ALA A 80 1.75 0.32 21.82
CA ALA A 80 2.83 0.43 22.80
C ALA A 80 3.99 -0.50 22.42
N ARG A 81 4.99 -0.62 23.31
CA ARG A 81 6.08 -1.59 23.12
C ARG A 81 5.55 -3.01 22.88
N ILE A 82 4.51 -3.40 23.62
CA ILE A 82 3.80 -4.67 23.44
C ILE A 82 2.50 -4.36 22.73
N VAL A 83 2.39 -4.82 21.49
CA VAL A 83 1.17 -4.72 20.71
C VAL A 83 0.24 -5.84 21.13
N GLN A 84 -0.94 -5.50 21.61
CA GLN A 84 -1.94 -6.47 22.06
C GLN A 84 -3.35 -5.95 21.81
N VAL A 85 -4.30 -6.87 21.71
CA VAL A 85 -5.72 -6.55 21.61
C VAL A 85 -6.25 -6.31 23.03
N ARG A 86 -6.76 -5.11 23.28
CA ARG A 86 -7.40 -4.72 24.54
C ARG A 86 -8.84 -5.23 24.59
N ALA A 87 -9.37 -5.38 25.80
CA ALA A 87 -10.77 -5.77 26.01
C ALA A 87 -11.76 -4.73 25.47
N SER A 88 -11.39 -3.45 25.49
CA SER A 88 -12.22 -2.34 25.02
C SER A 88 -11.39 -1.29 24.28
N GLY A 89 -12.09 -0.52 23.45
CA GLY A 89 -11.53 0.54 22.62
C GLY A 89 -12.57 0.99 21.62
N GLU A 90 -12.77 2.30 21.48
CA GLU A 90 -13.85 2.85 20.65
C GLU A 90 -13.35 4.04 19.83
N VAL A 91 -13.93 4.20 18.65
CA VAL A 91 -13.81 5.41 17.84
C VAL A 91 -15.19 6.06 17.79
N ILE A 92 -15.31 7.30 18.26
CA ILE A 92 -16.58 8.03 18.21
C ILE A 92 -16.83 8.52 16.79
N HIS A 93 -18.00 8.20 16.24
CA HIS A 93 -18.42 8.69 14.94
C HIS A 93 -18.88 10.16 15.06
N PRO A 94 -18.30 11.12 14.32
CA PRO A 94 -18.53 12.55 14.55
C PRO A 94 -19.96 13.01 14.26
N ARG A 95 -20.63 12.39 13.27
CA ARG A 95 -22.04 12.67 12.93
C ARG A 95 -23.05 12.14 13.96
N THR A 96 -22.96 10.86 14.33
CA THR A 96 -23.94 10.23 15.24
C THR A 96 -23.62 10.49 16.71
N ARG A 97 -22.37 10.81 17.04
CA ARG A 97 -21.83 10.95 18.41
C ARG A 97 -21.87 9.67 19.23
N GLU A 98 -22.01 8.54 18.55
CA GLU A 98 -22.00 7.21 19.14
C GLU A 98 -20.71 6.47 18.76
N PRO A 99 -20.33 5.40 19.49
CA PRO A 99 -19.26 4.51 19.07
C PRO A 99 -19.52 3.98 17.66
N ALA A 100 -18.55 4.14 16.76
CA ALA A 100 -18.62 3.58 15.42
C ALA A 100 -18.69 2.05 15.50
N VAL A 101 -19.48 1.45 14.60
CA VAL A 101 -19.51 0.00 14.43
C VAL A 101 -18.42 -0.36 13.42
N ALA A 102 -17.59 -1.35 13.76
CA ALA A 102 -16.55 -1.85 12.88
C ALA A 102 -17.12 -2.20 11.50
N ARG A 103 -16.38 -1.88 10.43
CA ARG A 103 -16.87 -2.00 9.05
C ARG A 103 -15.74 -2.33 8.11
N ILE A 104 -15.99 -3.27 7.19
CA ILE A 104 -15.17 -3.46 6.00
C ILE A 104 -15.57 -2.40 4.96
N PRO A 105 -14.66 -1.50 4.54
CA PRO A 105 -15.01 -0.36 3.67
C PRO A 105 -15.75 -0.79 2.39
N GLY A 106 -16.91 -0.18 2.13
CA GLY A 106 -17.72 -0.46 0.95
C GLY A 106 -18.50 -1.78 1.01
N GLU A 107 -18.32 -2.58 2.06
CA GLU A 107 -18.96 -3.90 2.21
C GLU A 107 -19.98 -3.86 3.37
N CYS A 108 -19.66 -4.55 4.48
CA CYS A 108 -20.55 -4.82 5.59
C CYS A 108 -20.02 -4.29 6.94
N PHE A 109 -20.95 -4.12 7.88
CA PHE A 109 -20.61 -3.89 9.28
C PHE A 109 -20.30 -5.21 9.99
N LEU A 110 -19.29 -5.19 10.85
CA LEU A 110 -18.90 -6.27 11.75
C LEU A 110 -19.65 -6.08 13.07
N VAL A 111 -20.80 -6.75 13.20
CA VAL A 111 -21.75 -6.53 14.30
C VAL A 111 -21.30 -7.24 15.59
N ASP A 112 -20.50 -8.31 15.48
CA ASP A 112 -19.95 -8.99 16.64
C ASP A 112 -18.76 -8.20 17.22
N LYS A 113 -19.04 -7.46 18.29
CA LYS A 113 -18.03 -6.66 18.99
C LYS A 113 -17.01 -7.51 19.77
N THR A 114 -17.17 -8.83 19.86
CA THR A 114 -16.22 -9.71 20.58
C THR A 114 -15.10 -10.21 19.68
N GLN A 115 -15.29 -10.20 18.37
CA GLN A 115 -14.31 -10.63 17.38
C GLN A 115 -13.24 -9.56 17.15
N ASP A 116 -12.01 -10.01 16.86
CA ASP A 116 -10.94 -9.15 16.34
C ASP A 116 -11.18 -8.91 14.85
N GLY A 117 -11.78 -7.76 14.51
CA GLY A 117 -12.14 -7.41 13.12
C GLY A 117 -10.96 -7.29 12.16
N ARG A 118 -9.71 -7.40 12.64
CA ARG A 118 -8.53 -7.44 11.80
C ARG A 118 -8.48 -8.71 10.94
N GLU A 119 -9.03 -9.82 11.42
CA GLU A 119 -9.09 -11.07 10.65
C GLU A 119 -10.00 -10.91 9.42
N ASP A 120 -11.22 -10.39 9.63
CA ASP A 120 -12.17 -10.10 8.56
C ASP A 120 -11.58 -9.09 7.55
N LEU A 121 -10.87 -8.09 8.05
CA LEU A 121 -10.20 -7.09 7.20
C LEU A 121 -9.14 -7.72 6.29
N VAL A 122 -8.28 -8.57 6.84
CA VAL A 122 -7.24 -9.25 6.04
C VAL A 122 -7.85 -10.21 5.04
N GLU A 123 -8.86 -10.98 5.45
CA GLU A 123 -9.55 -11.91 4.56
C GLU A 123 -10.14 -11.19 3.35
N TRP A 124 -10.90 -10.12 3.58
CA TRP A 124 -11.45 -9.30 2.50
C TRP A 124 -10.35 -8.64 1.65
N LEU A 125 -9.33 -8.08 2.29
CA LEU A 125 -8.27 -7.33 1.60
C LEU A 125 -7.46 -8.23 0.68
N THR A 126 -7.16 -9.45 1.12
CA THR A 126 -6.32 -10.42 0.39
C THR A 126 -7.10 -11.32 -0.55
N ALA A 127 -8.43 -11.18 -0.63
CA ALA A 127 -9.25 -11.95 -1.55
C ALA A 127 -8.80 -11.76 -3.01
N GLY A 128 -8.85 -12.84 -3.80
CA GLY A 128 -8.38 -12.85 -5.20
C GLY A 128 -9.18 -11.93 -6.13
N ASP A 129 -10.42 -11.62 -5.77
CA ASP A 129 -11.34 -10.73 -6.46
C ASP A 129 -11.40 -9.32 -5.85
N ASN A 130 -10.62 -9.04 -4.79
CA ASN A 130 -10.54 -7.71 -4.20
C ASN A 130 -10.06 -6.69 -5.27
N PRO A 131 -10.84 -5.63 -5.55
CA PRO A 131 -10.56 -4.74 -6.67
C PRO A 131 -9.41 -3.75 -6.41
N TYR A 132 -8.88 -3.70 -5.18
CA TYR A 132 -7.91 -2.71 -4.72
C TYR A 132 -6.53 -3.33 -4.50
N PHE A 133 -6.42 -4.38 -3.69
CA PHE A 133 -5.16 -4.86 -3.11
C PHE A 133 -4.08 -5.16 -4.15
N ALA A 134 -4.39 -6.02 -5.12
CA ALA A 134 -3.43 -6.37 -6.16
C ALA A 134 -3.04 -5.17 -7.02
N LYS A 135 -3.99 -4.29 -7.37
CA LYS A 135 -3.75 -3.10 -8.19
C LYS A 135 -2.85 -2.11 -7.45
N ALA A 136 -3.11 -1.86 -6.18
CA ALA A 136 -2.35 -0.95 -5.34
C ALA A 136 -0.87 -1.32 -5.31
N ILE A 137 -0.56 -2.61 -5.11
CA ILE A 137 0.81 -3.10 -5.06
C ILE A 137 1.46 -3.09 -6.43
N VAL A 138 0.78 -3.58 -7.46
CA VAL A 138 1.29 -3.54 -8.84
C VAL A 138 1.61 -2.11 -9.28
N ASN A 139 0.74 -1.14 -8.97
CA ASN A 139 0.97 0.26 -9.33
C ASN A 139 2.19 0.85 -8.61
N ARG A 140 2.44 0.45 -7.35
CA ARG A 140 3.66 0.85 -6.62
C ARG A 140 4.91 0.23 -7.20
N LEU A 141 4.89 -1.07 -7.51
CA LEU A 141 6.02 -1.75 -8.15
C LEU A 141 6.31 -1.13 -9.52
N TRP A 142 5.26 -0.86 -10.29
CA TRP A 142 5.35 -0.17 -11.57
C TRP A 142 5.96 1.22 -11.40
N SER A 143 5.47 2.03 -10.47
CA SER A 143 6.02 3.36 -10.19
C SER A 143 7.48 3.31 -9.75
N SER A 144 7.82 2.35 -8.88
CA SER A 144 9.18 2.13 -8.40
C SER A 144 10.16 1.81 -9.55
N LEU A 145 9.72 1.10 -10.59
CA LEU A 145 10.56 0.79 -11.75
C LEU A 145 10.51 1.86 -12.85
N MET A 146 9.32 2.41 -13.13
CA MET A 146 9.07 3.26 -14.31
C MET A 146 9.16 4.77 -14.03
N GLY A 147 9.23 5.17 -12.75
CA GLY A 147 9.31 6.57 -12.33
C GLY A 147 7.96 7.26 -12.12
N ARG A 148 6.87 6.57 -12.45
CA ARG A 148 5.49 7.04 -12.32
C ARG A 148 4.55 5.85 -12.33
N GLY A 149 3.44 5.96 -11.60
CA GLY A 149 2.41 4.93 -11.57
C GLY A 149 1.54 4.92 -12.83
N LEU A 150 0.87 3.79 -13.07
CA LEU A 150 -0.26 3.73 -14.01
C LEU A 150 -1.41 4.60 -13.52
N VAL A 151 -1.62 4.65 -12.19
CA VAL A 151 -2.41 5.67 -11.48
C VAL A 151 -1.44 6.59 -10.74
N GLY A 152 -1.66 7.90 -10.84
CA GLY A 152 -0.88 8.92 -10.15
C GLY A 152 -1.79 9.89 -9.39
N PRO A 153 -1.51 10.22 -8.12
CA PRO A 153 -0.53 9.60 -7.22
C PRO A 153 -0.71 8.08 -7.02
N VAL A 154 0.34 7.40 -6.52
CA VAL A 154 0.38 5.91 -6.49
C VAL A 154 -0.64 5.27 -5.54
N ASP A 155 -1.08 6.05 -4.57
CA ASP A 155 -1.96 5.77 -3.45
C ASP A 155 -3.33 6.47 -3.59
N ASP A 156 -3.64 6.98 -4.78
CA ASP A 156 -4.85 7.76 -5.05
C ASP A 156 -5.74 7.11 -6.12
N MET A 157 -6.02 5.82 -5.93
CA MET A 157 -6.90 5.03 -6.77
C MET A 157 -8.36 5.30 -6.42
N ARG A 158 -9.05 5.92 -7.38
CA ARG A 158 -10.47 6.21 -7.36
C ARG A 158 -11.02 6.26 -8.78
N ASP A 159 -12.33 6.13 -8.95
CA ASP A 159 -12.96 6.09 -10.27
C ASP A 159 -12.74 7.39 -11.07
N THR A 160 -12.64 8.53 -10.37
CA THR A 160 -12.34 9.84 -10.96
C THR A 160 -10.85 10.07 -11.25
N ASN A 161 -9.98 9.12 -10.92
CA ASN A 161 -8.55 9.12 -11.22
C ASN A 161 -8.14 7.78 -11.87
N PRO A 162 -8.64 7.48 -13.09
CA PRO A 162 -8.40 6.20 -13.71
C PRO A 162 -6.93 6.04 -14.12
N ALA A 163 -6.49 4.79 -14.19
CA ALA A 163 -5.17 4.46 -14.71
C ALA A 163 -5.00 4.96 -16.16
N THR A 164 -3.79 5.39 -16.50
CA THR A 164 -3.40 5.73 -17.88
C THR A 164 -3.61 4.58 -18.85
N HIS A 165 -3.41 3.34 -18.38
CA HIS A 165 -3.62 2.11 -19.14
C HIS A 165 -4.42 1.11 -18.29
N PRO A 166 -5.75 1.22 -18.23
CA PRO A 166 -6.59 0.40 -17.33
C PRO A 166 -6.49 -1.10 -17.63
N LYS A 167 -6.47 -1.48 -18.91
CA LYS A 167 -6.32 -2.89 -19.34
C LYS A 167 -5.00 -3.49 -18.87
N LEU A 168 -3.92 -2.70 -18.89
CA LEU A 168 -2.61 -3.14 -18.43
C LEU A 168 -2.59 -3.31 -16.91
N LEU A 169 -3.13 -2.35 -16.15
CA LEU A 169 -3.19 -2.46 -14.69
C LEU A 169 -3.99 -3.69 -14.25
N ASN A 170 -5.17 -3.92 -14.85
CA ASN A 170 -5.99 -5.09 -14.55
C ASN A 170 -5.24 -6.38 -14.86
N ARG A 171 -4.62 -6.48 -16.03
CA ARG A 171 -3.86 -7.68 -16.41
C ARG A 171 -2.68 -7.94 -15.47
N LEU A 172 -1.94 -6.91 -15.08
CA LEU A 172 -0.83 -7.07 -14.13
C LEU A 172 -1.34 -7.48 -12.73
N ALA A 173 -2.49 -6.97 -12.30
CA ALA A 173 -3.12 -7.39 -11.04
C ALA A 173 -3.57 -8.86 -11.09
N GLU A 174 -4.21 -9.30 -12.17
CA GLU A 174 -4.56 -10.71 -12.41
C GLU A 174 -3.32 -11.61 -12.39
N ASP A 175 -2.27 -11.23 -13.12
CA ASP A 175 -1.00 -11.96 -13.13
C ASP A 175 -0.35 -11.98 -11.73
N PHE A 176 -0.54 -10.94 -10.91
CA PHE A 176 -0.03 -10.88 -9.53
C PHE A 176 -0.75 -11.90 -8.63
N VAL A 177 -2.09 -11.89 -8.66
CA VAL A 177 -2.93 -12.85 -7.93
C VAL A 177 -2.60 -14.28 -8.34
N ALA A 178 -2.56 -14.55 -9.65
CA ALA A 178 -2.24 -15.89 -10.18
C ALA A 178 -0.84 -16.38 -9.81
N SER A 179 0.10 -15.47 -9.50
CA SER A 179 1.44 -15.82 -9.02
C SER A 179 1.51 -16.13 -7.52
N GLY A 180 0.40 -16.03 -6.79
CA GLY A 180 0.38 -16.05 -5.33
C GLY A 180 0.99 -14.78 -4.72
N TYR A 181 0.67 -13.62 -5.30
CA TYR A 181 1.13 -12.30 -4.84
C TYR A 181 2.66 -12.16 -4.71
N GLN A 182 3.43 -12.84 -5.56
CA GLN A 182 4.89 -12.85 -5.45
C GLN A 182 5.52 -11.60 -6.08
N LEU A 183 6.21 -10.80 -5.25
CA LEU A 183 6.84 -9.54 -5.67
C LEU A 183 7.94 -9.74 -6.73
N ARG A 184 8.86 -10.71 -6.52
CA ARG A 184 10.02 -10.91 -7.41
C ARG A 184 9.61 -11.29 -8.85
N PRO A 185 8.71 -12.27 -9.08
CA PRO A 185 8.18 -12.55 -10.41
C PRO A 185 7.51 -11.33 -11.06
N MET A 186 6.74 -10.54 -10.30
CA MET A 186 6.09 -9.34 -10.83
C MET A 186 7.11 -8.28 -11.26
N LEU A 187 8.09 -7.98 -10.40
CA LEU A 187 9.20 -7.07 -10.72
C LEU A 187 9.95 -7.54 -11.97
N LYS A 188 10.27 -8.84 -12.07
CA LYS A 188 10.91 -9.43 -13.26
C LYS A 188 10.07 -9.22 -14.51
N ARG A 189 8.75 -9.45 -14.44
CA ARG A 189 7.83 -9.23 -15.56
C ARG A 189 7.88 -7.79 -16.04
N ILE A 190 7.76 -6.81 -15.13
CA ILE A 190 7.82 -5.39 -15.47
C ILE A 190 9.19 -5.04 -16.09
N ALA A 191 10.28 -5.44 -15.46
CA ALA A 191 11.65 -5.17 -15.92
C ALA A 191 11.97 -5.83 -17.28
N SER A 192 11.32 -6.95 -17.62
CA SER A 192 11.46 -7.62 -18.92
C SER A 192 10.57 -7.05 -20.03
N SER A 193 9.75 -6.03 -19.74
CA SER A 193 8.82 -5.48 -20.71
C SER A 193 9.50 -4.58 -21.74
N ALA A 194 8.94 -4.55 -22.95
CA ALA A 194 9.37 -3.60 -23.98
C ALA A 194 9.21 -2.13 -23.53
N THR A 195 8.25 -1.85 -22.65
CA THR A 195 8.03 -0.52 -22.06
C THR A 195 9.18 -0.12 -21.14
N TYR A 196 9.65 -1.03 -20.29
CA TYR A 196 10.81 -0.79 -19.42
C TYR A 196 12.10 -0.61 -20.24
N ALA A 197 12.26 -1.38 -21.32
CA ALA A 197 13.42 -1.31 -22.21
C ALA A 197 13.42 -0.12 -23.19
N ARG A 198 12.45 0.80 -23.11
CA ARG A 198 12.42 1.98 -23.99
C ARG A 198 13.65 2.87 -23.77
N SER A 199 14.15 3.48 -24.85
CA SER A 199 15.19 4.49 -24.75
C SER A 199 14.71 5.71 -23.96
N SER A 200 15.63 6.36 -23.25
CA SER A 200 15.38 7.69 -22.65
C SER A 200 15.62 8.84 -23.62
N ASN A 201 16.11 8.56 -24.83
CA ASN A 201 16.26 9.56 -25.88
C ASN A 201 14.88 9.91 -26.44
N LYS A 202 14.53 11.18 -26.31
CA LYS A 202 13.25 11.72 -26.74
C LYS A 202 13.29 12.06 -28.23
N LEU A 203 12.16 11.88 -28.91
CA LEU A 203 11.92 12.40 -30.25
C LEU A 203 11.15 13.73 -30.13
N PRO A 204 11.22 14.64 -31.11
CA PRO A 204 10.47 15.89 -31.07
C PRO A 204 8.98 15.72 -30.77
N GLY A 205 8.35 14.70 -31.37
CA GLY A 205 6.91 14.42 -31.19
C GLY A 205 6.51 13.81 -29.85
N ASN A 206 7.47 13.41 -28.99
CA ASN A 206 7.16 12.81 -27.70
C ASN A 206 7.97 13.42 -26.53
N ALA A 207 8.61 14.56 -26.78
CA ALA A 207 9.51 15.19 -25.81
C ALA A 207 8.84 15.57 -24.48
N VAL A 208 7.54 15.87 -24.55
CA VAL A 208 6.68 16.25 -23.42
C VAL A 208 5.86 15.08 -22.86
N ASP A 209 5.99 13.86 -23.39
CA ASP A 209 5.23 12.72 -22.86
C ASP A 209 5.77 12.28 -21.49
N ASP A 210 5.07 12.67 -20.45
CA ASP A 210 5.33 12.27 -19.08
C ASP A 210 4.32 11.24 -18.55
N ARG A 211 3.39 10.77 -19.39
CA ARG A 211 2.22 10.00 -18.94
C ARG A 211 2.05 8.65 -19.65
N TYR A 212 2.35 8.58 -20.95
CA TYR A 212 2.00 7.46 -21.82
C TYR A 212 3.15 6.51 -22.15
N TYR A 213 4.30 6.68 -21.49
CA TYR A 213 5.42 5.73 -21.60
C TYR A 213 5.97 5.58 -23.02
N SER A 214 5.96 6.65 -23.81
CA SER A 214 6.60 6.69 -25.13
C SER A 214 8.13 6.54 -25.05
N HIS A 215 8.71 6.89 -23.90
CA HIS A 215 10.14 6.83 -23.60
C HIS A 215 10.37 6.57 -22.10
N ALA A 216 11.56 6.07 -21.76
CA ALA A 216 11.96 5.90 -20.38
C ALA A 216 12.24 7.26 -19.73
N LEU A 217 11.71 7.47 -18.52
CA LEU A 217 12.08 8.63 -17.72
C LEU A 217 13.49 8.43 -17.15
N ARG A 218 14.32 9.47 -17.27
CA ARG A 218 15.59 9.52 -16.57
C ARG A 218 15.30 9.74 -15.09
N ARG A 219 15.91 8.90 -14.26
CA ARG A 219 15.77 8.97 -12.81
C ARG A 219 17.15 9.06 -12.19
N PRO A 220 17.34 9.90 -11.17
CA PRO A 220 18.55 9.82 -10.36
C PRO A 220 18.62 8.44 -9.71
N LEU A 221 19.83 7.90 -9.60
CA LEU A 221 20.06 6.74 -8.75
C LEU A 221 19.88 7.16 -7.30
N GLU A 222 19.35 6.25 -6.47
CA GLU A 222 19.36 6.45 -5.03
C GLU A 222 20.79 6.65 -4.53
N ALA A 223 20.99 7.46 -3.50
CA ALA A 223 22.32 7.83 -3.03
C ALA A 223 23.20 6.61 -2.72
N ALA A 224 22.62 5.56 -2.11
CA ALA A 224 23.31 4.31 -1.84
C ALA A 224 23.71 3.56 -3.14
N VAL A 225 22.81 3.50 -4.13
CA VAL A 225 23.08 2.85 -5.42
C VAL A 225 24.14 3.63 -6.20
N LEU A 226 24.10 4.96 -6.17
CA LEU A 226 25.11 5.81 -6.78
C LEU A 226 26.48 5.61 -6.11
N ALA A 227 26.53 5.56 -4.78
CA ALA A 227 27.75 5.31 -4.04
C ALA A 227 28.33 3.92 -4.36
N ASP A 228 27.49 2.88 -4.33
CA ASP A 228 27.87 1.51 -4.69
C ASP A 228 28.38 1.46 -6.15
N ALA A 229 27.71 2.14 -7.09
CA ALA A 229 28.14 2.21 -8.49
C ALA A 229 29.50 2.92 -8.67
N ILE A 230 29.75 4.01 -7.92
CA ILE A 230 31.06 4.69 -7.91
C ILE A 230 32.14 3.75 -7.37
N SER A 231 31.88 3.07 -6.25
CA SER A 231 32.79 2.07 -5.68
C SER A 231 33.07 0.92 -6.66
N ASP A 232 32.05 0.40 -7.33
CA ASP A 232 32.16 -0.67 -8.31
C ASP A 232 32.99 -0.29 -9.54
N VAL A 233 32.86 0.96 -10.01
CA VAL A 233 33.63 1.50 -11.15
C VAL A 233 35.08 1.76 -10.75
N LEU A 234 35.30 2.36 -9.58
CA LEU A 234 36.64 2.68 -9.09
C LEU A 234 37.39 1.45 -8.55
N LYS A 235 36.68 0.34 -8.29
CA LYS A 235 37.19 -0.85 -7.58
C LYS A 235 37.74 -0.50 -6.19
N VAL A 236 37.19 0.54 -5.56
CA VAL A 236 37.54 0.96 -4.20
C VAL A 236 36.33 0.70 -3.30
N PRO A 237 36.47 -0.17 -2.28
CA PRO A 237 35.36 -0.47 -1.38
C PRO A 237 34.98 0.78 -0.59
N ALA A 238 33.68 1.05 -0.49
CA ALA A 238 33.17 2.11 0.36
C ALA A 238 33.47 1.79 1.84
N GLN A 239 34.08 2.73 2.55
CA GLN A 239 34.28 2.64 3.99
C GLN A 239 33.11 3.32 4.70
N TYR A 240 32.17 2.54 5.20
CA TYR A 240 31.11 3.02 6.07
C TYR A 240 31.47 2.72 7.52
N ASN A 241 31.57 3.75 8.36
CA ASN A 241 31.81 3.58 9.78
C ASN A 241 30.59 2.90 10.42
N GLY A 242 30.70 1.62 10.79
CA GLY A 242 29.77 0.95 11.68
C GLY A 242 28.61 0.19 11.02
N THR A 243 28.93 -0.81 10.20
CA THR A 243 28.31 -2.16 10.13
C THR A 243 28.86 -2.84 8.89
N ALA A 244 29.57 -3.97 9.07
CA ALA A 244 29.94 -4.80 7.94
C ALA A 244 28.64 -5.34 7.29
N ARG A 245 28.52 -5.20 5.97
CA ARG A 245 27.51 -5.94 5.18
C ARG A 245 27.87 -7.42 5.15
#